data_AF-A0A3M1GA29-F1
#
_entry.id   AF-A0A3M1GA29-F1
#
_cell.length_a   1.000
_cell.length_b   1.000
_cell.length_c   1.000
_cell.angle_alpha   90.00
_cell.angle_beta   90.00
_cell.angle_gamma   90.00
#
_symmetry.space_group_name_H-M   'P 1'
#
loop_
_entity.id
_entity.type
_entity.pdbx_description
1 polymer ?
#
loop_
_entity_poly.entity_id
_entity_poly.type
_entity_poly.pdbx_seq_one_letter_code
_entity_poly.pdbx_strand_id
1 'polypeptide(L)'
;AGGVLANPWLADEAAAARGLLRQHYGARLRSGAFWQRLMAGGVSLPGALRGLWRTLRQARRQAADGSLSQRMAHGMAGFGKPLACLLSARDDTAHAFRRALQDDRCWQMAQARAQMRLIAIAESDHVFASAAWRNAAAAATIDFLRSLAARRPV
;
A
#
# COMPACT_ATOMS: atom_id res chain seq x y z
N ALA A 1 -24.86 -4.10 5.05
CA ALA A 1 -23.91 -3.94 6.16
C ALA A 1 -22.55 -3.55 5.61
N GLY A 2 -21.96 -2.45 6.06
CA GLY A 2 -20.65 -1.93 5.62
C GLY A 2 -19.48 -2.57 6.37
N GLY A 3 -18.29 -1.95 6.33
CA GLY A 3 -17.09 -2.44 7.01
C GLY A 3 -16.26 -1.35 7.68
N VAL A 4 -15.49 -1.71 8.70
CA VAL A 4 -14.54 -0.84 9.39
C VAL A 4 -13.15 -1.47 9.33
N LEU A 5 -12.16 -0.67 8.97
CA LEU A 5 -10.76 -1.07 8.84
C LEU A 5 -9.92 -0.20 9.77
N ALA A 6 -8.94 -0.80 10.42
CA ALA A 6 -7.98 -0.08 11.26
C ALA A 6 -6.60 -0.11 10.60
N ASN A 7 -5.98 1.07 10.44
CA ASN A 7 -4.61 1.25 9.95
C ASN A 7 -4.26 0.33 8.75
N PRO A 8 -5.00 0.42 7.63
CA PRO A 8 -4.81 -0.47 6.49
C PRO A 8 -3.39 -0.38 5.92
N TRP A 9 -2.74 -1.53 5.84
CA TRP A 9 -1.33 -1.62 5.46
C TRP A 9 -1.12 -1.74 3.96
N LEU A 10 -0.65 -0.65 3.35
CA LEU A 10 -0.24 -0.62 1.95
C LEU A 10 1.21 -1.05 1.86
N ALA A 11 1.48 -2.36 1.94
CA ALA A 11 2.85 -2.88 1.95
C ALA A 11 3.69 -2.23 0.84
N ASP A 12 4.73 -1.52 1.28
CA ASP A 12 5.56 -0.68 0.42
C ASP A 12 6.79 -1.42 -0.10
N GLU A 13 6.65 -2.69 -0.50
CA GLU A 13 7.77 -3.43 -1.06
C GLU A 13 8.26 -2.79 -2.37
N ALA A 14 7.37 -2.12 -3.10
CA ALA A 14 7.70 -1.46 -4.36
C ALA A 14 8.40 -0.10 -4.20
N ALA A 15 8.12 0.74 -3.19
CA ALA A 15 8.94 1.94 -2.95
C ALA A 15 10.18 1.63 -2.10
N ALA A 16 10.15 0.63 -1.21
CA ALA A 16 11.36 0.11 -0.56
C ALA A 16 12.37 -0.43 -1.59
N ALA A 17 11.93 -1.24 -2.56
CA ALA A 17 12.82 -1.74 -3.63
C ALA A 17 13.35 -0.64 -4.55
N ARG A 18 12.54 0.38 -4.87
CA ARG A 18 12.98 1.54 -5.67
C ARG A 18 13.97 2.43 -4.92
N GLY A 19 13.79 2.60 -3.61
CA GLY A 19 14.73 3.31 -2.73
C GLY A 19 16.06 2.55 -2.62
N LEU A 20 16.01 1.25 -2.34
CA LEU A 20 17.19 0.39 -2.21
C LEU A 20 17.99 0.30 -3.53
N LEU A 21 17.33 0.12 -4.68
CA LEU A 21 18.01 0.07 -5.99
C LEU A 21 18.69 1.39 -6.34
N ARG A 22 18.03 2.52 -6.12
CA ARG A 22 18.57 3.86 -6.41
C ARG A 22 19.77 4.19 -5.53
N GLN A 23 19.69 3.88 -4.24
CA GLN A 23 20.72 4.26 -3.26
C GLN A 23 21.94 3.32 -3.30
N HIS A 24 21.74 2.01 -3.50
CA HIS A 24 22.84 1.03 -3.45
C HIS A 24 23.46 0.68 -4.80
N TYR A 25 22.70 0.72 -5.91
CA TYR A 25 23.18 0.24 -7.23
C TYR A 25 23.48 1.33 -8.25
N GLY A 26 23.07 2.59 -7.99
CA GLY A 26 23.32 3.72 -8.89
C GLY A 26 24.82 3.97 -9.15
N ALA A 27 25.66 3.76 -8.13
CA ALA A 27 27.11 3.91 -8.25
C ALA A 27 27.78 2.74 -9.00
N ARG A 28 27.28 1.51 -8.84
CA ARG A 28 27.90 0.30 -9.43
C ARG A 28 27.67 0.21 -10.95
N LEU A 29 26.47 0.57 -11.42
CA LEU A 29 26.14 0.54 -12.85
C LEU A 29 26.91 1.58 -13.70
N ARG A 30 27.45 2.62 -13.04
CA ARG A 30 28.27 3.67 -13.67
C ARG A 30 29.77 3.39 -13.66
N SER A 31 30.23 2.30 -13.04
CA SER A 31 31.67 1.99 -12.97
C SER A 31 32.14 1.31 -14.27
N GLY A 32 33.07 1.96 -14.98
CA GLY A 32 33.65 1.40 -16.22
C GLY A 32 34.39 0.07 -16.01
N ALA A 33 34.97 -0.14 -14.82
CA ALA A 33 35.64 -1.38 -14.44
C ALA A 33 34.69 -2.59 -14.36
N PHE A 34 33.40 -2.37 -14.04
CA PHE A 34 32.39 -3.42 -14.04
C PHE A 34 32.09 -3.89 -15.47
N TRP A 35 31.91 -2.95 -16.41
CA TRP A 35 31.68 -3.27 -17.82
C TRP A 35 32.92 -3.88 -18.49
N GLN A 36 34.12 -3.43 -18.14
CA GLN A 36 35.37 -4.02 -18.62
C GLN A 36 35.52 -5.49 -18.17
N ARG A 37 35.18 -5.82 -16.91
CA ARG A 37 35.20 -7.21 -16.42
C ARG A 37 34.08 -8.08 -17.02
N LEU A 38 32.94 -7.48 -17.33
CA LEU A 38 31.82 -8.15 -18.00
C LEU A 38 32.15 -8.48 -19.46
N MET A 39 32.84 -7.58 -20.17
CA MET A 39 33.27 -7.77 -21.56
C MET A 39 34.53 -8.65 -21.68
N ALA A 40 35.32 -8.82 -20.61
CA ALA A 40 36.51 -9.67 -20.58
C ALA A 40 36.24 -11.18 -20.45
N GLY A 41 34.98 -11.63 -20.60
CA GLY A 41 34.64 -13.04 -20.86
C GLY A 41 34.54 -13.98 -19.65
N GLY A 42 34.53 -13.46 -18.42
CA GLY A 42 34.57 -14.28 -17.19
C GLY A 42 33.25 -14.80 -16.62
N VAL A 43 32.13 -14.76 -17.35
CA VAL A 43 30.81 -15.21 -16.83
C VAL A 43 30.01 -15.92 -17.91
N SER A 44 29.41 -17.07 -17.59
CA SER A 44 28.55 -17.88 -18.47
C SER A 44 27.23 -17.15 -18.81
N LEU A 45 27.31 -16.22 -19.76
CA LEU A 45 26.27 -15.27 -20.14
C LEU A 45 24.92 -15.86 -20.62
N PRO A 46 24.81 -16.98 -21.35
CA PRO A 46 23.52 -17.39 -21.92
C PRO A 46 22.50 -17.83 -20.86
N GLY A 47 22.97 -18.52 -19.80
CA GLY A 47 22.13 -19.03 -18.72
C GLY A 47 21.72 -17.94 -17.73
N ALA A 48 22.67 -17.08 -17.34
CA ALA A 48 22.42 -15.97 -16.42
C ALA A 48 21.50 -14.90 -17.02
N LEU A 49 21.67 -14.57 -18.31
CA LEU A 49 20.77 -13.64 -19.00
C LEU A 49 19.38 -14.23 -19.19
N ARG A 50 19.24 -15.53 -19.50
CA ARG A 50 17.94 -16.19 -19.60
C ARG A 50 17.22 -16.27 -18.25
N GLY A 51 17.96 -16.54 -17.17
CA GLY A 51 17.46 -16.47 -15.81
C GLY A 51 16.98 -15.07 -15.44
N LEU A 52 17.80 -14.05 -15.72
CA LEU A 52 17.47 -12.65 -15.47
C LEU A 52 16.26 -12.18 -16.30
N TRP A 53 16.19 -12.54 -17.59
CA TRP A 53 15.05 -12.25 -18.45
C TRP A 53 13.77 -12.95 -17.98
N ARG A 54 13.87 -14.19 -17.51
CA ARG A 54 12.72 -14.92 -16.94
C ARG A 54 12.24 -14.24 -15.66
N THR A 55 13.14 -13.87 -14.76
CA THR A 55 12.83 -13.14 -13.52
C THR A 55 12.26 -11.75 -13.82
N LEU A 56 12.82 -11.02 -14.79
CA LEU A 56 12.28 -9.73 -15.26
C LEU A 56 10.88 -9.88 -15.85
N ARG A 57 10.65 -10.91 -16.69
CA ARG A 57 9.33 -11.17 -17.28
C ARG A 57 8.32 -11.61 -16.23
N GLN A 58 8.74 -12.37 -15.22
CA GLN A 58 7.90 -12.80 -14.10
C GLN A 58 7.58 -11.61 -13.17
N ALA A 59 8.57 -10.77 -12.84
CA ALA A 59 8.36 -9.53 -12.11
C ALA A 59 7.45 -8.55 -12.87
N ARG A 60 7.58 -8.49 -14.21
CA ARG A 60 6.71 -7.67 -15.07
C ARG A 60 5.28 -8.22 -15.16
N ARG A 61 5.09 -9.54 -15.07
CA ARG A 61 3.76 -10.18 -14.96
C ARG A 61 3.15 -9.94 -13.57
N GLN A 62 3.92 -10.06 -12.49
CA GLN A 62 3.47 -9.70 -11.15
C GLN A 62 3.15 -8.20 -11.02
N ALA A 63 3.88 -7.35 -11.73
CA ALA A 63 3.55 -5.93 -11.86
C ALA A 63 2.28 -5.70 -12.70
N ALA A 64 1.91 -6.61 -13.61
CA ALA A 64 0.68 -6.56 -14.38
C ALA A 64 -0.57 -6.95 -13.56
N ASP A 65 -0.41 -7.80 -12.53
CA ASP A 65 -1.46 -8.09 -11.53
C ASP A 65 -1.65 -6.96 -10.50
N GLY A 66 -0.89 -5.86 -10.64
CA GLY A 66 -0.92 -4.68 -9.79
C GLY A 66 -0.18 -4.87 -8.46
N SER A 67 0.33 -3.78 -7.90
CA SER A 67 0.91 -3.78 -6.55
C SER A 67 -0.14 -4.17 -5.51
N LEU A 68 0.28 -4.62 -4.31
CA LEU A 68 -0.66 -4.87 -3.21
C LEU A 68 -1.56 -3.65 -2.95
N SER A 69 -0.98 -2.46 -2.99
CA SER A 69 -1.69 -1.18 -2.87
C SER A 69 -2.79 -1.04 -3.92
N GLN A 70 -2.48 -1.31 -5.19
CA GLN A 70 -3.47 -1.25 -6.29
C GLN A 70 -4.55 -2.32 -6.17
N ARG A 71 -4.17 -3.54 -5.78
CA ARG A 71 -5.13 -4.63 -5.53
C ARG A 71 -6.07 -4.30 -4.38
N MET A 72 -5.56 -3.67 -3.32
CA MET A 72 -6.36 -3.24 -2.18
C MET A 72 -7.31 -2.10 -2.57
N ALA A 73 -6.83 -1.10 -3.31
CA ALA A 73 -7.67 -0.03 -3.86
C ALA A 73 -8.81 -0.60 -4.71
N HIS A 74 -8.50 -1.54 -5.61
CA HIS A 74 -9.49 -2.20 -6.45
C HIS A 74 -10.51 -3.00 -5.63
N GLY A 75 -10.05 -3.79 -4.65
CA GLY A 75 -10.92 -4.55 -3.75
C GLY A 75 -11.87 -3.64 -2.95
N MET A 76 -11.36 -2.53 -2.43
CA MET A 76 -12.16 -1.54 -1.71
C MET A 76 -13.18 -0.85 -2.62
N ALA A 77 -12.77 -0.44 -3.82
CA ALA A 77 -13.66 0.16 -4.81
C ALA A 77 -14.79 -0.81 -5.21
N GLY A 78 -14.48 -2.11 -5.30
CA GLY A 78 -15.42 -3.18 -5.66
C GLY A 78 -16.28 -3.69 -4.50
N PHE A 79 -15.98 -3.34 -3.25
CA PHE A 79 -16.73 -3.83 -2.08
C PHE A 79 -18.21 -3.44 -2.10
N GLY A 80 -18.54 -2.32 -2.76
CA GLY A 80 -19.93 -1.92 -3.04
C GLY A 80 -20.76 -1.54 -1.81
N LYS A 81 -20.13 -1.41 -0.63
CA LYS A 81 -20.77 -1.00 0.62
C LYS A 81 -19.92 0.06 1.32
N PRO A 82 -20.51 0.92 2.16
CA PRO A 82 -19.76 1.96 2.85
C PRO A 82 -18.63 1.39 3.71
N LEU A 83 -17.48 2.06 3.69
CA LEU A 83 -16.31 1.74 4.51
C LEU A 83 -15.95 2.89 5.46
N ALA A 84 -15.46 2.55 6.65
CA ALA A 84 -14.73 3.49 7.49
C ALA A 84 -13.30 2.99 7.73
N CYS A 85 -12.32 3.90 7.67
CA CYS A 85 -10.93 3.63 7.98
C CYS A 85 -10.54 4.42 9.23
N LEU A 86 -10.28 3.72 10.33
CA LEU A 86 -9.74 4.26 11.56
C LEU A 86 -8.23 4.41 11.38
N LEU A 87 -7.74 5.64 11.47
CA LEU A 87 -6.35 5.99 11.18
C LEU A 87 -5.70 6.58 12.41
N SER A 88 -4.66 5.92 12.91
CA SER A 88 -3.86 6.40 14.01
C SER A 88 -3.03 7.62 13.62
N ALA A 89 -2.95 8.61 14.51
CA ALA A 89 -2.23 9.85 14.24
C ALA A 89 -0.70 9.69 14.20
N ARG A 90 -0.14 8.69 14.89
CA ARG A 90 1.32 8.48 15.02
C ARG A 90 1.81 7.20 14.34
N ASP A 91 1.04 6.69 13.39
CA ASP A 91 1.34 5.43 12.69
C ASP A 91 1.79 5.68 11.25
N ASP A 92 3.00 5.24 10.92
CA ASP A 92 3.57 5.34 9.57
C ASP A 92 2.70 4.63 8.53
N THR A 93 2.04 3.54 8.91
CA THR A 93 1.11 2.84 8.04
C THR A 93 -0.10 3.71 7.71
N ALA A 94 -0.70 4.34 8.72
CA ALA A 94 -1.79 5.30 8.53
C ALA A 94 -1.36 6.51 7.68
N HIS A 95 -0.13 7.02 7.85
CA HIS A 95 0.41 8.09 7.02
C HIS A 95 0.64 7.68 5.56
N ALA A 96 1.18 6.49 5.31
CA ALA A 96 1.34 5.94 3.97
C ALA A 96 -0.02 5.79 3.27
N PHE A 97 -1.03 5.31 4.00
CA PHE A 97 -2.40 5.20 3.49
C PHE A 97 -3.01 6.56 3.15
N ARG A 98 -2.87 7.58 4.02
CA ARG A 98 -3.34 8.95 3.73
C ARG A 98 -2.65 9.53 2.50
N ARG A 99 -1.34 9.34 2.36
CA ARG A 99 -0.59 9.78 1.17
C ARG A 99 -1.10 9.10 -0.10
N ALA A 100 -1.34 7.78 -0.06
CA ALA A 100 -1.90 7.08 -1.20
C ALA A 100 -3.27 7.64 -1.63
N LEU A 101 -4.15 7.97 -0.67
CA LEU A 101 -5.44 8.62 -0.96
C LEU A 101 -5.30 10.02 -1.58
N GLN A 102 -4.21 10.72 -1.30
CA GLN A 102 -3.93 12.06 -1.85
C GLN A 102 -3.24 11.99 -3.22
N ASP A 103 -2.30 11.08 -3.39
CA ASP A 103 -1.34 11.11 -4.49
C ASP A 103 -1.63 10.07 -5.59
N ASP A 104 -2.43 9.04 -5.30
CA ASP A 104 -2.73 7.95 -6.25
C ASP A 104 -4.20 8.02 -6.72
N ARG A 105 -4.37 8.19 -8.04
CA ARG A 105 -5.70 8.27 -8.68
C ARG A 105 -6.55 7.02 -8.45
N CYS A 106 -5.94 5.84 -8.37
CA CYS A 106 -6.66 4.60 -8.09
C CYS A 106 -7.29 4.65 -6.69
N TRP A 107 -6.55 5.17 -5.72
CA TRP A 107 -7.00 5.35 -4.34
C TRP A 107 -8.05 6.46 -4.20
N GLN A 108 -7.90 7.59 -4.89
CA GLN A 108 -8.92 8.63 -4.95
C GLN A 108 -10.26 8.08 -5.49
N MET A 109 -10.20 7.30 -6.58
CA MET A 109 -11.38 6.63 -7.15
C MET A 109 -11.98 5.61 -6.19
N ALA A 110 -11.14 4.82 -5.51
CA ALA A 110 -11.59 3.85 -4.53
C ALA A 110 -12.29 4.52 -3.34
N GLN A 111 -11.74 5.61 -2.83
CA GLN A 111 -12.32 6.39 -1.74
C GLN A 111 -13.71 6.89 -2.09
N ALA A 112 -13.86 7.47 -3.28
CA ALA A 112 -15.14 7.98 -3.78
C ALA A 112 -16.17 6.85 -3.96
N ARG A 113 -15.78 5.75 -4.63
CA ARG A 113 -16.70 4.62 -4.89
C ARG A 113 -17.13 3.89 -3.63
N ALA A 114 -16.22 3.67 -2.69
CA ALA A 114 -16.52 2.97 -1.44
C ALA A 114 -17.23 3.86 -0.40
N GLN A 115 -17.50 5.13 -0.73
CA GLN A 115 -18.00 6.13 0.22
C GLN A 115 -17.17 6.12 1.52
N MET A 116 -15.84 6.03 1.35
CA MET A 116 -14.92 5.72 2.44
C MET A 116 -14.79 6.92 3.37
N ARG A 117 -15.11 6.71 4.66
CA ARG A 117 -14.93 7.69 5.72
C ARG A 117 -13.59 7.48 6.41
N LEU A 118 -12.74 8.50 6.42
CA LEU A 118 -11.51 8.48 7.18
C LEU A 118 -11.78 9.06 8.56
N ILE A 119 -11.43 8.33 9.61
CA ILE A 119 -11.62 8.77 11.00
C ILE A 119 -10.25 8.73 11.67
N ALA A 120 -9.71 9.91 11.99
CA ALA A 120 -8.46 10.00 12.72
C ALA A 120 -8.70 9.76 14.22
N ILE A 121 -7.93 8.86 14.82
CA ILE A 121 -7.87 8.72 16.26
C ILE A 121 -6.65 9.51 16.74
N ALA A 122 -6.90 10.59 17.47
CA ALA A 122 -5.86 11.51 17.91
C ALA A 122 -4.89 10.82 18.88
N GLU A 123 -3.61 11.18 18.76
CA GLU A 123 -2.54 10.77 19.69
C GLU A 123 -2.32 9.25 19.85
N SER A 124 -2.97 8.41 19.04
CA SER A 124 -2.91 6.95 19.20
C SER A 124 -1.64 6.31 18.62
N ASP A 125 -1.34 5.10 19.08
CA ASP A 125 -0.38 4.18 18.46
C ASP A 125 -1.03 3.28 17.39
N HIS A 126 -0.25 2.39 16.77
CA HIS A 126 -0.72 1.53 15.68
C HIS A 126 -1.79 0.51 16.12
N VAL A 127 -1.78 0.07 17.37
CA VAL A 127 -2.65 -1.00 17.87
C VAL A 127 -3.76 -0.52 18.81
N PHE A 128 -3.86 0.79 19.02
CA PHE A 128 -4.75 1.41 20.01
C PHE A 128 -4.56 0.82 21.42
N ALA A 129 -3.32 0.77 21.94
CA ALA A 129 -2.99 0.06 23.18
C ALA A 129 -3.61 0.65 24.46
N SER A 130 -3.97 1.93 24.48
CA SER A 130 -4.58 2.57 25.66
C SER A 130 -6.10 2.37 25.71
N ALA A 131 -6.66 2.36 26.92
CA ALA A 131 -8.13 2.31 27.09
C ALA A 131 -8.82 3.50 26.40
N ALA A 132 -8.21 4.69 26.48
CA ALA A 132 -8.73 5.88 25.82
C ALA A 132 -8.81 5.70 24.29
N TRP A 133 -7.77 5.14 23.66
CA TRP A 133 -7.75 4.93 22.22
C TRP A 133 -8.71 3.83 21.77
N ARG A 134 -8.81 2.73 22.52
CA ARG A 134 -9.83 1.69 22.26
C ARG A 134 -11.24 2.25 22.36
N ASN A 135 -11.52 3.05 23.39
CA ASN A 135 -12.83 3.67 23.57
C ASN A 135 -13.15 4.63 22.42
N ALA A 136 -12.17 5.44 21.98
CA ALA A 136 -12.33 6.32 20.82
C ALA A 136 -12.59 5.54 19.52
N ALA A 137 -11.83 4.46 19.27
CA ALA A 137 -12.03 3.59 18.10
C ALA A 137 -13.39 2.89 18.13
N ALA A 138 -13.83 2.42 19.31
CA ALA A 138 -15.14 1.81 19.51
C ALA A 138 -16.27 2.82 19.29
N ALA A 139 -16.16 4.02 19.86
CA ALA A 139 -17.14 5.09 19.66
C ALA A 139 -17.28 5.45 18.17
N ALA A 140 -16.16 5.66 17.48
CA ALA A 140 -16.12 5.92 16.03
C ALA A 140 -16.80 4.79 15.22
N THR A 141 -16.56 3.54 15.60
CA THR A 141 -17.17 2.36 14.97
C THR A 141 -18.68 2.35 15.18
N ILE A 142 -19.15 2.59 16.41
CA ILE A 142 -20.57 2.64 16.75
C ILE A 142 -21.28 3.75 15.97
N ASP A 143 -20.69 4.95 15.92
CA ASP A 143 -21.26 6.08 15.20
C ASP A 143 -21.33 5.83 13.69
N PHE A 144 -20.32 5.16 13.13
CA PHE A 144 -20.37 4.70 11.76
C PHE A 144 -21.54 3.73 11.53
N LEU A 145 -21.68 2.69 12.36
CA LEU A 145 -22.77 1.72 12.23
C LEU A 145 -24.16 2.36 12.37
N ARG A 146 -24.34 3.29 13.31
CA ARG A 146 -25.57 4.08 13.47
C ARG A 146 -25.87 4.89 12.21
N SER A 147 -24.86 5.51 11.61
CA SER A 147 -25.03 6.27 10.36
C SER A 147 -25.46 5.38 9.18
N LEU A 148 -25.09 4.09 9.18
CA LEU A 148 -25.56 3.14 8.17
C LEU A 148 -27.01 2.71 8.41
N ALA A 149 -27.40 2.51 9.68
CA ALA A 149 -28.77 2.16 10.04
C ALA A 149 -29.76 3.28 9.66
N ALA A 150 -29.39 4.54 9.89
CA ALA A 150 -30.20 5.71 9.54
C ALA A 150 -30.38 5.92 8.03
N ARG A 151 -29.56 5.29 7.17
CA ARG A 151 -29.60 5.43 5.70
C ARG A 151 -30.46 4.40 5.00
N ARG A 152 -31.02 3.41 5.70
CA ARG A 152 -31.93 2.44 5.09
C ARG A 152 -33.31 3.09 4.91
N PRO A 153 -33.82 3.25 3.68
CA PRO A 153 -35.25 3.46 3.50
C PRO A 153 -35.96 2.18 3.98
N VAL A 154 -37.05 2.37 4.73
CA VAL A 154 -37.97 1.31 5.16
C VAL A 154 -38.56 0.62 3.94
#